data_AF-A0A2G8L4W8-F1
#
_entry.id   AF-A0A2G8L4W8-F1
#
_cell.length_a   1.000
_cell.length_b   1.000
_cell.length_c   1.000
_cell.angle_alpha   90.00
_cell.angle_beta   90.00
_cell.angle_gamma   90.00
#
_symmetry.space_group_name_H-M   'P 1'
#
loop_
_entity.id
_entity.type
_entity.pdbx_description
1 polymer ?
#
loop_
_entity_poly.entity_id
_entity_poly.type
_entity_poly.pdbx_seq_one_letter_code
_entity_poly.pdbx_strand_id
1 'polypeptide(L)'
;MFGRKILIATPLLKWYIEHGLIVTRIYQIAQFIPKAVFCQFGDEVSEARREGDKDPAKSILADTMKLIGNSAYGKTVTNKEKHLDVVVCNDDKVFQAINNPFFRSLSPLGNSMYEADLHKRVIDLDLPIQIGFFVYQYAKLRMLQFYYDFMLKFVDPVDFEYCEMDTDSAYIAISGTSLEDVIKPEMRSFFEQEKHLWFPRSDTIEHKQYDKRTPGLFKLEWQGDGIVSLNSKCYYCFGSDKEKVSCKGSTGIRLS
;
A
#
# COMPACT_ATOMS: atom_id res chain seq x y z
N MET A 1 9.42 21.92 2.04
CA MET A 1 9.42 20.77 2.97
C MET A 1 10.86 20.33 3.22
N PHE A 2 11.28 20.07 4.46
CA PHE A 2 12.66 19.65 4.77
C PHE A 2 12.65 18.25 5.42
N GLY A 3 13.26 17.28 4.75
CA GLY A 3 13.52 15.96 5.32
C GLY A 3 14.85 15.93 6.09
N ARG A 4 14.87 15.38 7.30
CA ARG A 4 16.11 15.20 8.09
C ARG A 4 16.40 13.73 8.28
N LYS A 5 17.62 13.30 7.91
CA LYS A 5 18.14 11.93 8.10
C LYS A 5 17.16 10.84 7.60
N ILE A 6 16.67 10.99 6.37
CA ILE A 6 15.74 10.04 5.75
C ILE A 6 16.55 9.00 4.97
N LEU A 7 16.20 7.72 5.13
CA LEU A 7 16.64 6.65 4.24
C LEU A 7 15.73 6.60 3.02
N ILE A 8 16.30 6.76 1.82
CA ILE A 8 15.55 6.81 0.55
C ILE A 8 16.18 5.83 -0.44
N ALA A 9 15.33 5.07 -1.15
CA ALA A 9 15.82 4.17 -2.20
C ALA A 9 16.35 4.98 -3.39
N THR A 10 17.45 4.53 -3.99
CA THR A 10 18.10 5.22 -5.13
C THR A 10 17.15 5.59 -6.26
N PRO A 11 16.20 4.74 -6.72
CA PRO A 11 15.27 5.12 -7.79
C PRO A 11 14.39 6.32 -7.43
N LEU A 12 13.83 6.33 -6.22
CA LEU A 12 13.00 7.45 -5.75
C LEU A 12 13.82 8.72 -5.57
N LEU A 13 15.05 8.60 -5.03
CA LEU A 13 15.93 9.75 -4.88
C LEU A 13 16.32 10.36 -6.23
N LYS A 14 16.64 9.53 -7.23
CA LYS A 14 16.94 10.00 -8.59
C LYS A 14 15.76 10.77 -9.18
N TRP A 15 14.56 10.19 -9.10
CA TRP A 15 13.35 10.84 -9.56
C TRP A 15 13.11 12.18 -8.85
N TYR A 16 13.31 12.25 -7.52
CA TYR A 16 13.21 13.52 -6.80
C TYR A 16 14.22 14.57 -7.27
N ILE A 17 15.47 14.17 -7.53
CA ILE A 17 16.52 15.09 -8.02
C ILE A 17 16.15 15.62 -9.41
N GLU A 18 15.64 14.75 -10.30
CA GLU A 18 15.12 15.15 -11.62
C GLU A 18 13.98 16.17 -11.50
N HIS A 19 13.20 16.10 -10.41
CA HIS A 19 12.12 17.04 -10.07
C HIS A 19 12.57 18.21 -9.16
N GLY A 20 13.88 18.47 -9.08
CA GLY A 20 14.44 19.65 -8.43
C GLY A 20 14.74 19.50 -6.94
N LEU A 21 14.66 18.30 -6.35
CA LEU A 21 15.12 18.07 -4.98
C LEU A 21 16.64 18.26 -4.88
N ILE A 22 17.05 19.15 -3.98
CA ILE A 22 18.47 19.40 -3.69
C ILE A 22 18.91 18.56 -2.49
N VAL A 23 19.88 17.66 -2.71
CA VAL A 23 20.52 16.89 -1.64
C VAL A 23 21.65 17.70 -1.03
N THR A 24 21.48 18.14 0.21
CA THR A 24 22.48 18.96 0.91
C THR A 24 23.56 18.13 1.60
N ARG A 25 23.24 16.90 2.03
CA ARG A 25 24.20 16.02 2.73
C ARG A 25 23.82 14.55 2.60
N ILE A 26 24.82 13.71 2.33
CA ILE A 26 24.73 12.25 2.37
C ILE A 26 25.47 11.77 3.62
N TYR A 27 24.83 10.94 4.43
CA TYR A 27 25.41 10.42 5.68
C TYR A 27 25.89 8.98 5.55
N GLN A 28 25.18 8.17 4.77
CA GLN A 28 25.46 6.76 4.59
C GLN A 28 24.96 6.30 3.22
N ILE A 29 25.68 5.36 2.61
CA ILE A 29 25.29 4.69 1.38
C ILE A 29 25.36 3.18 1.64
N ALA A 30 24.26 2.47 1.40
CA ALA A 30 24.22 1.02 1.42
C ALA A 30 24.11 0.51 -0.01
N GLN A 31 25.15 -0.18 -0.49
CA GLN A 31 25.19 -0.75 -1.83
C GLN A 31 24.81 -2.23 -1.78
N PHE A 32 24.12 -2.69 -2.81
CA PHE A 32 23.71 -4.08 -2.97
C PHE A 32 23.58 -4.41 -4.45
N ILE A 33 23.62 -5.69 -4.78
CA ILE A 33 23.35 -6.18 -6.13
C ILE A 33 21.86 -6.54 -6.18
N PRO A 34 21.04 -5.87 -7.01
CA PRO A 34 19.63 -6.19 -7.14
C PRO A 34 19.46 -7.60 -7.71
N LYS A 35 18.59 -8.39 -7.09
CA LYS A 35 18.21 -9.72 -7.57
C LYS A 35 16.70 -9.91 -7.44
N ALA A 36 16.08 -10.45 -8.48
CA ALA A 36 14.64 -10.72 -8.51
C ALA A 36 14.30 -12.06 -7.84
N VAL A 37 14.76 -12.26 -6.59
CA VAL A 37 14.64 -13.54 -5.87
C VAL A 37 13.19 -13.94 -5.55
N PHE A 38 12.25 -13.00 -5.64
CA PHE A 38 10.80 -13.24 -5.46
C PHE A 38 10.00 -13.08 -6.76
N CYS A 39 10.64 -13.07 -7.93
CA CYS A 39 9.94 -12.94 -9.22
C CYS A 39 8.88 -14.03 -9.37
N GLN A 40 9.30 -15.29 -9.24
CA GLN A 40 8.42 -16.45 -9.35
C GLN A 40 7.23 -16.36 -8.38
N PHE A 41 7.46 -15.97 -7.13
CA PHE A 41 6.37 -15.81 -6.16
C PHE A 41 5.37 -14.72 -6.58
N GLY A 42 5.85 -13.57 -7.07
CA GLY A 42 4.97 -12.52 -7.59
C GLY A 42 4.20 -12.95 -8.84
N ASP A 43 4.84 -13.72 -9.72
CA ASP A 43 4.24 -14.28 -10.92
C ASP A 43 3.13 -15.27 -10.56
N GLU A 44 3.39 -16.22 -9.65
CA GLU A 44 2.41 -17.20 -9.16
C GLU A 44 1.17 -16.51 -8.54
N VAL A 45 1.36 -15.47 -7.72
CA VAL A 45 0.24 -14.68 -7.17
C VAL A 45 -0.57 -14.00 -8.29
N SER A 46 0.10 -13.43 -9.29
CA SER A 46 -0.57 -12.74 -10.40
C SER A 46 -1.31 -13.72 -11.31
N GLU A 47 -0.71 -14.88 -11.58
CA GLU A 47 -1.27 -15.96 -12.40
C GLU A 47 -2.50 -16.58 -11.75
N ALA A 48 -2.42 -16.96 -10.47
CA ALA A 48 -3.57 -17.50 -9.76
C ALA A 48 -4.75 -16.53 -9.77
N ARG A 49 -4.49 -15.22 -9.67
CA ARG A 49 -5.53 -14.18 -9.78
C ARG A 49 -6.08 -14.03 -11.19
N ARG A 50 -5.25 -14.21 -12.22
CA ARG A 50 -5.72 -14.25 -13.63
C ARG A 50 -6.59 -15.47 -13.87
N GLU A 51 -6.24 -16.62 -13.31
CA GLU A 51 -7.04 -17.84 -13.42
C GLU A 51 -8.38 -17.71 -12.70
N GLY A 52 -8.42 -17.14 -11.49
CA GLY A 52 -9.67 -16.91 -10.76
C GLY A 52 -10.60 -15.89 -11.43
N ASP A 53 -10.06 -14.96 -12.23
CA ASP A 53 -10.87 -14.06 -13.07
C ASP A 53 -11.49 -14.79 -14.28
N LYS A 54 -10.88 -15.87 -14.76
CA LYS A 54 -11.35 -16.67 -15.90
C LYS A 54 -12.33 -17.78 -15.49
N ASP A 55 -12.09 -18.38 -14.33
CA ASP A 55 -12.85 -19.51 -13.81
C ASP A 55 -13.35 -19.22 -12.38
N PRO A 56 -14.68 -19.03 -12.19
CA PRO A 56 -15.28 -18.81 -10.87
C PRO A 56 -14.96 -19.90 -9.85
N ALA A 57 -14.70 -21.15 -10.28
CA ALA A 57 -14.32 -22.24 -9.37
C ALA A 57 -12.95 -22.03 -8.73
N LYS A 58 -12.08 -21.22 -9.36
CA LYS A 58 -10.75 -20.85 -8.85
C LYS A 58 -10.73 -19.54 -8.05
N SER A 59 -11.89 -18.90 -7.83
CA SER A 59 -11.99 -17.66 -7.06
C SER A 59 -11.39 -17.76 -5.65
N ILE A 60 -11.67 -18.87 -4.94
CA ILE A 60 -11.13 -19.14 -3.59
C ILE A 60 -9.59 -19.21 -3.62
N LEU A 61 -9.03 -19.87 -4.64
CA LEU A 61 -7.58 -19.97 -4.80
C LEU A 61 -6.98 -18.58 -5.09
N ALA A 62 -7.60 -17.80 -5.96
CA ALA A 62 -7.16 -16.44 -6.27
C ALA A 62 -7.17 -15.53 -5.03
N ASP A 63 -8.21 -15.58 -4.20
CA ASP A 63 -8.30 -14.81 -2.97
C ASP A 63 -7.29 -15.30 -1.91
N THR A 64 -7.06 -16.61 -1.83
CA THR A 64 -6.02 -17.19 -0.96
C THR A 64 -4.64 -16.72 -1.38
N MET A 65 -4.32 -16.76 -2.68
CA MET A 65 -3.03 -16.31 -3.20
C MET A 65 -2.84 -14.80 -3.03
N LYS A 66 -3.91 -14.01 -3.19
CA LYS A 66 -3.89 -12.57 -2.86
C LYS A 66 -3.55 -12.35 -1.38
N LEU A 67 -4.18 -13.11 -0.47
CA LEU A 67 -3.90 -13.03 0.97
C LEU A 67 -2.45 -13.43 1.28
N ILE A 68 -1.95 -14.51 0.67
CA ILE A 68 -0.57 -14.97 0.83
C ILE A 68 0.42 -13.90 0.35
N GLY A 69 0.19 -13.32 -0.84
CA GLY A 69 1.02 -12.23 -1.37
C GLY A 69 1.11 -11.03 -0.41
N ASN A 70 -0.05 -10.56 0.07
CA ASN A 70 -0.11 -9.43 1.00
C ASN A 70 0.48 -9.76 2.39
N SER A 71 0.24 -10.98 2.89
CA SER A 71 0.72 -11.40 4.21
C SER A 71 2.21 -11.67 4.23
N ALA A 72 2.77 -12.20 3.14
CA ALA A 72 4.22 -12.39 2.99
C ALA A 72 4.93 -11.04 3.13
N TYR A 73 4.43 -10.01 2.46
CA TYR A 73 4.90 -8.65 2.64
C TYR A 73 4.79 -8.18 4.10
N GLY A 74 3.61 -8.30 4.72
CA GLY A 74 3.38 -7.91 6.12
C GLY A 74 4.32 -8.61 7.11
N LYS A 75 4.66 -9.87 6.81
CA LYS A 75 5.64 -10.63 7.59
C LYS A 75 7.04 -10.02 7.51
N THR A 76 7.48 -9.54 6.35
CA THR A 76 8.82 -8.93 6.19
C THR A 76 9.00 -7.65 7.02
N VAL A 77 7.92 -6.91 7.30
CA VAL A 77 7.94 -5.65 8.06
C VAL A 77 7.47 -5.80 9.50
N THR A 78 7.37 -7.03 10.00
CA THR A 78 6.92 -7.28 11.38
C THR A 78 7.88 -6.65 12.39
N ASN A 79 7.36 -5.76 13.23
CA ASN A 79 8.14 -5.20 14.34
C ASN A 79 8.23 -6.21 15.49
N LYS A 80 9.31 -7.00 15.48
CA LYS A 80 9.60 -8.00 16.51
C LYS A 80 9.90 -7.40 17.89
N GLU A 81 10.23 -6.11 17.99
CA GLU A 81 10.47 -5.44 19.28
C GLU A 81 9.19 -5.29 20.10
N LYS A 82 8.02 -5.32 19.44
CA LYS A 82 6.72 -5.29 20.12
C LYS A 82 6.26 -6.66 20.61
N HIS A 83 6.96 -7.75 20.26
CA HIS A 83 6.59 -9.08 20.70
C HIS A 83 6.93 -9.25 22.17
N LEU A 84 6.04 -9.94 22.88
CA LEU A 84 6.16 -10.24 24.30
C LEU A 84 6.27 -11.75 24.49
N ASP A 85 6.89 -12.14 25.59
CA ASP A 85 6.72 -13.48 26.15
C ASP A 85 5.56 -13.44 27.12
N VAL A 86 4.61 -14.36 26.96
CA VAL A 86 3.40 -14.45 27.78
C VAL A 86 3.55 -15.62 28.73
N VAL A 87 3.40 -15.37 30.03
CA VAL A 87 3.47 -16.39 31.06
C VAL A 87 2.16 -16.40 31.84
N VAL A 88 1.52 -17.56 31.93
CA VAL A 88 0.36 -17.77 32.80
C VAL A 88 0.85 -18.22 34.17
N CYS A 89 0.39 -17.55 35.23
CA CYS A 89 0.78 -17.81 36.61
C CYS A 89 -0.42 -17.78 37.56
N ASN A 90 -0.28 -18.43 38.72
CA ASN A 90 -1.26 -18.41 39.80
C ASN A 90 -0.82 -17.49 40.94
N ASP A 91 -1.61 -17.37 42.00
CA ASP A 91 -1.30 -16.54 43.19
C ASP A 91 0.09 -16.83 43.79
N ASP A 92 0.57 -18.07 43.76
CA ASP A 92 1.90 -18.43 44.30
C ASP A 92 3.06 -17.91 43.45
N LYS A 93 2.85 -17.79 42.14
CA LYS A 93 3.89 -17.45 41.15
C LYS A 93 3.76 -16.03 40.60
N VAL A 94 2.67 -15.33 40.88
CA VAL A 94 2.41 -13.98 40.36
C VAL A 94 3.50 -12.99 40.77
N PHE A 95 3.95 -13.05 42.03
CA PHE A 95 5.03 -12.19 42.51
C PHE A 95 6.38 -12.50 41.84
N GLN A 96 6.63 -13.75 41.44
CA GLN A 96 7.84 -14.10 40.69
C GLN A 96 7.80 -13.50 39.27
N ALA A 97 6.62 -13.51 38.63
CA ALA A 97 6.43 -12.89 37.33
C ALA A 97 6.57 -11.36 37.40
N ILE A 98 6.00 -10.72 38.43
CA ILE A 98 6.11 -9.26 38.65
C ILE A 98 7.56 -8.85 38.94
N ASN A 99 8.29 -9.63 39.73
CA ASN A 99 9.68 -9.33 40.06
C ASN A 99 10.67 -9.64 38.92
N ASN A 100 10.20 -10.15 37.78
CA ASN A 100 11.05 -10.36 36.63
C ASN A 100 11.51 -9.00 36.07
N PRO A 101 12.82 -8.78 35.80
CA PRO A 101 13.32 -7.54 35.22
C PRO A 101 12.69 -7.15 33.88
N PHE A 102 12.07 -8.09 33.17
CA PHE A 102 11.39 -7.88 31.90
C PHE A 102 9.87 -7.75 32.02
N PHE A 103 9.32 -7.74 33.24
CA PHE A 103 7.90 -7.58 33.46
C PHE A 103 7.35 -6.30 32.81
N ARG A 104 6.21 -6.41 32.12
CA ARG A 104 5.52 -5.29 31.47
C ARG A 104 4.13 -5.04 32.06
N SER A 105 3.30 -6.07 32.08
CA SER A 105 1.90 -5.96 32.50
C SER A 105 1.40 -7.28 33.07
N LEU A 106 0.36 -7.19 33.90
CA LEU A 106 -0.36 -8.32 34.44
C LEU A 106 -1.86 -8.14 34.20
N SER A 107 -2.51 -9.17 33.67
CA SER A 107 -3.94 -9.20 33.41
C SER A 107 -4.58 -10.38 34.15
N PRO A 108 -5.64 -10.18 34.94
CA PRO A 108 -6.36 -11.29 35.56
C PRO A 108 -7.12 -12.10 34.49
N LEU A 109 -6.97 -13.42 34.50
CA LEU A 109 -7.69 -14.33 33.61
C LEU A 109 -8.94 -14.95 34.27
N GLY A 110 -9.07 -14.82 35.58
CA GLY A 110 -10.11 -15.46 36.42
C GLY A 110 -9.49 -16.23 37.58
N ASN A 111 -10.31 -16.84 38.44
CA ASN A 111 -9.96 -17.63 39.64
C ASN A 111 -8.45 -17.88 39.88
N SER A 112 -7.80 -16.96 40.61
CA SER A 112 -6.40 -17.09 41.03
C SER A 112 -5.39 -17.36 39.90
N MET A 113 -5.70 -16.92 38.67
CA MET A 113 -4.84 -17.01 37.50
C MET A 113 -4.66 -15.65 36.83
N TYR A 114 -3.44 -15.40 36.38
CA TYR A 114 -3.00 -14.16 35.77
C TYR A 114 -2.14 -14.45 34.55
N GLU A 115 -2.29 -13.59 33.55
CA GLU A 115 -1.41 -13.50 32.40
C GLU A 115 -0.40 -12.38 32.65
N ALA A 116 0.88 -12.72 32.68
CA ALA A 116 1.96 -11.76 32.76
C ALA A 116 2.59 -11.59 31.37
N ASP A 117 2.63 -10.36 30.88
CA ASP A 117 3.40 -9.96 29.71
C ASP A 117 4.81 -9.59 30.11
N LEU A 118 5.80 -10.15 29.41
CA LEU A 118 7.20 -9.84 29.59
C LEU A 118 7.82 -9.36 28.27
N HIS A 119 8.70 -8.36 28.36
CA HIS A 119 9.59 -8.03 27.27
C HIS A 119 10.53 -9.19 26.97
N LYS A 120 10.86 -9.40 25.69
CA LYS A 120 11.85 -10.39 25.30
C LYS A 120 13.24 -9.94 25.75
N ARG A 121 14.00 -10.83 26.38
CA ARG A 121 15.40 -10.58 26.75
C ARG A 121 16.31 -10.39 25.53
N VAL A 122 16.07 -11.16 24.47
CA VAL A 122 16.79 -11.12 23.20
C VAL A 122 15.76 -11.07 22.07
N ILE A 123 15.96 -10.17 21.11
CA ILE A 123 15.10 -10.01 19.95
C ILE A 123 15.93 -10.28 18.70
N ASP A 124 15.64 -11.38 18.00
CA ASP A 124 16.30 -11.71 16.75
C ASP A 124 15.67 -10.98 15.57
N LEU A 125 16.40 -10.00 15.01
CA LEU A 125 16.01 -9.24 13.82
C LEU A 125 16.41 -10.00 12.54
N ASP A 126 15.83 -11.18 12.34
CA ASP A 126 16.11 -12.10 11.22
C ASP A 126 15.22 -11.88 9.97
N LEU A 127 14.36 -10.86 10.00
CA LEU A 127 13.40 -10.62 8.92
C LEU A 127 14.01 -9.74 7.83
N PRO A 128 13.71 -10.00 6.54
CA PRO A 128 14.22 -9.22 5.43
C PRO A 128 13.48 -7.88 5.28
N ILE A 129 13.58 -7.00 6.28
CA ILE A 129 12.88 -5.70 6.35
C ILE A 129 13.15 -4.79 5.14
N GLN A 130 14.28 -4.99 4.45
CA GLN A 130 14.63 -4.28 3.24
C GLN A 130 13.60 -4.48 2.12
N ILE A 131 12.94 -5.64 2.05
CA ILE A 131 11.86 -5.89 1.08
C ILE A 131 10.73 -4.90 1.33
N GLY A 132 10.31 -4.81 2.60
CA GLY A 132 9.34 -3.85 3.09
C GLY A 132 9.64 -2.41 2.70
N PHE A 133 10.89 -2.01 2.94
CA PHE A 133 11.41 -0.70 2.56
C PHE A 133 11.28 -0.45 1.05
N PHE A 134 11.79 -1.36 0.20
CA PHE A 134 11.77 -1.16 -1.25
C PHE A 134 10.35 -1.14 -1.82
N VAL A 135 9.46 -2.04 -1.39
CA VAL A 135 8.07 -2.08 -1.86
C VAL A 135 7.38 -0.73 -1.62
N TYR A 136 7.51 -0.13 -0.43
CA TYR A 136 6.93 1.19 -0.17
C TYR A 136 7.58 2.31 -1.00
N GLN A 137 8.89 2.25 -1.21
CA GLN A 137 9.60 3.28 -1.98
C GLN A 137 9.20 3.24 -3.46
N TYR A 138 9.03 2.04 -4.04
CA TYR A 138 8.53 1.87 -5.40
C TYR A 138 7.05 2.21 -5.55
N ALA A 139 6.19 1.84 -4.59
CA ALA A 139 4.79 2.22 -4.60
C ALA A 139 4.64 3.75 -4.57
N LYS A 140 5.38 4.44 -3.67
CA LYS A 140 5.41 5.90 -3.60
C LYS A 140 5.92 6.52 -4.91
N LEU A 141 7.02 6.00 -5.45
CA LEU A 141 7.55 6.46 -6.73
C LEU A 141 6.48 6.34 -7.82
N ARG A 142 5.80 5.19 -7.92
CA ARG A 142 4.79 4.96 -8.95
C ARG A 142 3.61 5.93 -8.87
N MET A 143 3.14 6.22 -7.65
CA MET A 143 2.06 7.21 -7.43
C MET A 143 2.51 8.64 -7.80
N LEU A 144 3.74 9.01 -7.45
CA LEU A 144 4.31 10.31 -7.82
C LEU A 144 4.49 10.45 -9.33
N GLN A 145 5.03 9.42 -9.98
CA GLN A 145 5.14 9.35 -11.44
C GLN A 145 3.77 9.49 -12.10
N PHE A 146 2.73 8.87 -11.56
CA PHE A 146 1.38 9.03 -12.10
C PHE A 146 0.88 10.47 -12.02
N TYR A 147 1.16 11.18 -10.93
CA TYR A 147 0.75 12.57 -10.81
C TYR A 147 1.59 13.52 -11.68
N TYR A 148 2.91 13.47 -11.55
CA TYR A 148 3.81 14.44 -12.19
C TYR A 148 4.13 14.08 -13.65
N ASP A 149 4.43 12.81 -13.92
CA ASP A 149 4.88 12.36 -15.24
C ASP A 149 3.72 11.95 -16.16
N PHE A 150 2.52 11.76 -15.60
CA PHE A 150 1.31 11.45 -16.37
C PHE A 150 0.22 12.54 -16.25
N MET A 151 -0.35 12.79 -15.07
CA MET A 151 -1.50 13.72 -14.95
C MET A 151 -1.13 15.14 -15.39
N LEU A 152 -0.07 15.73 -14.82
CA LEU A 152 0.36 17.08 -15.20
C LEU A 152 0.88 17.18 -16.64
N LYS A 153 1.42 16.07 -17.17
CA LYS A 153 1.87 15.97 -18.57
C LYS A 153 0.68 16.02 -19.52
N PHE A 154 -0.29 15.14 -19.34
CA PHE A 154 -1.35 14.88 -20.33
C PHE A 154 -2.66 15.64 -20.10
N VAL A 155 -2.94 16.09 -18.88
CA VAL A 155 -4.19 16.77 -18.51
C VAL A 155 -3.87 18.21 -18.10
N ASP A 156 -4.73 19.16 -18.48
CA ASP A 156 -4.58 20.54 -18.00
C ASP A 156 -4.90 20.60 -16.50
N PRO A 157 -4.09 21.24 -15.65
CA PRO A 157 -4.41 21.39 -14.23
C PRO A 157 -5.79 22.02 -13.92
N VAL A 158 -6.40 22.74 -14.87
CA VAL A 158 -7.78 23.23 -14.69
C VAL A 158 -8.86 22.15 -14.84
N ASP A 159 -8.51 21.03 -15.49
CA ASP A 159 -9.42 19.94 -15.83
C ASP A 159 -9.37 18.78 -14.85
N PHE A 160 -8.54 18.84 -13.81
CA PHE A 160 -8.53 17.83 -12.76
C PHE A 160 -8.16 18.37 -11.37
N GLU A 161 -8.71 17.73 -10.34
CA GLU A 161 -8.38 17.99 -8.93
C GLU A 161 -8.08 16.67 -8.23
N TYR A 162 -6.99 16.63 -7.45
CA TYR A 162 -6.61 15.43 -6.72
C TYR A 162 -7.28 15.41 -5.34
N CYS A 163 -8.35 14.63 -5.20
CA CYS A 163 -9.24 14.71 -4.04
C CYS A 163 -8.74 13.90 -2.82
N GLU A 164 -8.20 12.70 -3.05
CA GLU A 164 -7.74 11.81 -1.97
C GLU A 164 -6.69 10.82 -2.50
N MET A 165 -5.70 10.50 -1.67
CA MET A 165 -4.71 9.47 -1.94
C MET A 165 -4.62 8.49 -0.76
N ASP A 166 -4.67 7.19 -1.03
CA ASP A 166 -4.19 6.16 -0.09
C ASP A 166 -2.95 5.45 -0.70
N THR A 167 -2.51 4.38 -0.06
CA THR A 167 -1.24 3.68 -0.32
C THR A 167 -1.05 3.27 -1.78
N ASP A 168 -2.12 2.85 -2.45
CA ASP A 168 -2.13 2.31 -3.82
C ASP A 168 -3.36 2.78 -4.65
N SER A 169 -4.06 3.81 -4.19
CA SER A 169 -5.24 4.36 -4.88
C SER A 169 -5.25 5.89 -4.89
N ALA A 170 -5.86 6.43 -5.94
CA ALA A 170 -6.02 7.85 -6.18
C ALA A 170 -7.49 8.14 -6.52
N TYR A 171 -8.05 9.17 -5.91
CA TYR A 171 -9.34 9.74 -6.28
C TYR A 171 -9.09 11.09 -6.91
N ILE A 172 -9.46 11.21 -8.17
CA ILE A 172 -9.21 12.38 -9.00
C ILE A 172 -10.54 12.79 -9.61
N ALA A 173 -10.96 14.02 -9.34
CA ALA A 173 -12.07 14.64 -10.06
C ALA A 173 -11.55 15.16 -11.39
N ILE A 174 -12.32 14.99 -12.45
CA ILE A 174 -12.01 15.51 -13.78
C ILE A 174 -13.20 16.29 -14.32
N SER A 175 -12.95 17.27 -15.21
CA SER A 175 -14.00 18.08 -15.83
C SER A 175 -14.78 17.34 -16.93
N GLY A 176 -14.20 16.28 -17.50
CA GLY A 176 -14.80 15.42 -18.53
C GLY A 176 -15.53 14.19 -17.98
N THR A 177 -16.21 13.44 -18.86
CA THR A 177 -16.90 12.20 -18.48
C THR A 177 -15.94 10.99 -18.42
N SER A 178 -14.82 11.06 -19.13
CA SER A 178 -13.71 10.11 -19.09
C SER A 178 -12.36 10.82 -19.06
N LEU A 179 -11.31 10.09 -18.67
CA LEU A 179 -9.94 10.62 -18.67
C LEU A 179 -9.51 11.04 -20.08
N GLU A 180 -9.94 10.30 -21.09
CA GLU A 180 -9.67 10.55 -22.51
C GLU A 180 -10.25 11.89 -23.02
N ASP A 181 -11.30 12.41 -22.39
CA ASP A 181 -11.93 13.68 -22.76
C ASP A 181 -11.14 14.89 -22.30
N VAL A 182 -10.35 14.74 -21.23
CA VAL A 182 -9.52 15.81 -20.64
C VAL A 182 -8.05 15.73 -21.06
N ILE A 183 -7.69 14.81 -21.95
CA ILE A 183 -6.34 14.77 -22.52
C ILE A 183 -6.14 15.98 -23.44
N LYS A 184 -5.10 16.76 -23.16
CA LYS A 184 -4.65 17.90 -23.98
C LYS A 184 -4.60 17.51 -25.46
N PRO A 185 -5.31 18.21 -26.37
CA PRO A 185 -5.39 17.83 -27.78
C PRO A 185 -4.03 17.62 -28.45
N GLU A 186 -3.05 18.48 -28.15
CA GLU A 186 -1.69 18.43 -28.66
C GLU A 186 -0.86 17.26 -28.12
N MET A 187 -1.25 16.69 -26.98
CA MET A 187 -0.57 15.55 -26.36
C MET A 187 -1.19 14.20 -26.73
N ARG A 188 -2.31 14.18 -27.46
CA ARG A 188 -3.07 12.95 -27.75
C ARG A 188 -2.24 11.87 -28.46
N SER A 189 -1.36 12.24 -29.40
CA SER A 189 -0.48 11.27 -30.07
C SER A 189 0.50 10.60 -29.10
N PHE A 190 1.09 11.38 -28.19
CA PHE A 190 1.99 10.85 -27.15
C PHE A 190 1.24 10.02 -26.12
N PHE A 191 0.03 10.45 -25.75
CA PHE A 191 -0.84 9.69 -24.85
C PHE A 191 -1.12 8.29 -25.42
N GLU A 192 -1.50 8.18 -26.69
CA GLU A 192 -1.77 6.87 -27.31
C GLU A 192 -0.54 5.95 -27.33
N GLN A 193 0.66 6.53 -27.49
CA GLN A 193 1.91 5.78 -27.45
C GLN A 193 2.26 5.33 -26.02
N GLU A 194 2.01 6.15 -25.01
CA GLU A 194 2.44 5.89 -23.63
C GLU A 194 1.34 5.26 -22.74
N LYS A 195 0.06 5.29 -23.12
CA LYS A 195 -1.06 4.88 -22.24
C LYS A 195 -0.91 3.47 -21.67
N HIS A 196 -0.34 2.55 -22.45
CA HIS A 196 -0.11 1.16 -22.05
C HIS A 196 0.90 1.00 -20.91
N LEU A 197 1.73 2.03 -20.67
CA LEU A 197 2.65 2.07 -19.53
C LEU A 197 1.91 2.38 -18.22
N TRP A 198 0.70 2.94 -18.29
CA TRP A 198 -0.06 3.43 -17.14
C TRP A 198 -1.33 2.62 -16.87
N PHE A 199 -2.03 2.21 -17.93
CA PHE A 199 -3.31 1.53 -17.86
C PHE A 199 -3.28 0.18 -18.61
N PRO A 200 -4.17 -0.76 -18.26
CA PRO A 200 -4.37 -1.98 -19.03
C PRO A 200 -4.66 -1.70 -20.50
N ARG A 201 -4.02 -2.48 -21.38
CA ARG A 201 -4.33 -2.43 -22.81
C ARG A 201 -5.77 -2.90 -23.07
N SER A 202 -6.36 -2.34 -24.11
CA SER A 202 -7.75 -2.58 -24.52
C SER A 202 -7.89 -3.03 -25.98
N ASP A 203 -6.78 -3.32 -26.64
CA ASP A 203 -6.72 -3.76 -28.04
C ASP A 203 -7.28 -5.17 -28.25
N THR A 204 -7.10 -6.07 -27.28
CA THR A 204 -7.69 -7.41 -27.28
C THR A 204 -8.31 -7.76 -25.92
N ILE A 205 -9.25 -8.71 -25.92
CA ILE A 205 -9.85 -9.23 -24.68
C ILE A 205 -8.77 -9.88 -23.81
N GLU A 206 -7.85 -10.61 -24.44
CA GLU A 206 -6.75 -11.32 -23.82
C GLU A 206 -5.78 -10.35 -23.13
N HIS A 207 -5.39 -9.26 -23.80
CA HIS A 207 -4.54 -8.23 -23.21
C HIS A 207 -5.22 -7.55 -22.04
N LYS A 208 -6.50 -7.17 -22.17
CA LYS A 208 -7.26 -6.55 -21.08
C LYS A 208 -7.36 -7.46 -19.86
N GLN A 209 -7.62 -8.75 -20.06
CA GLN A 209 -7.68 -9.74 -18.98
C GLN A 209 -6.33 -9.96 -18.30
N TYR A 210 -5.25 -10.01 -19.08
CA TYR A 210 -3.90 -10.18 -18.54
C TYR A 210 -3.48 -8.95 -17.71
N ASP A 211 -3.62 -7.77 -18.30
CA ASP A 211 -3.19 -6.49 -17.71
C ASP A 211 -4.02 -6.09 -16.49
N LYS A 212 -5.26 -6.59 -16.37
CA LYS A 212 -6.09 -6.46 -15.16
C LYS A 212 -5.37 -6.98 -13.91
N ARG A 213 -4.42 -7.91 -14.02
CA ARG A 213 -3.61 -8.42 -12.90
C ARG A 213 -2.11 -8.11 -13.04
N THR A 214 -1.69 -7.35 -14.04
CA THR A 214 -0.31 -6.85 -14.15
C THR A 214 -0.03 -5.82 -13.04
N PRO A 215 1.05 -6.00 -12.25
CA PRO A 215 1.47 -5.04 -11.24
C PRO A 215 1.88 -3.70 -11.83
N GLY A 216 1.60 -2.60 -11.12
CA GLY A 216 2.02 -1.25 -11.50
C GLY A 216 1.10 -0.50 -12.47
N LEU A 217 0.13 -1.18 -13.10
CA LEU A 217 -0.91 -0.51 -13.91
C LEU A 217 -2.07 0.00 -13.04
N PHE A 218 -2.51 1.21 -13.32
CA PHE A 218 -3.68 1.84 -12.72
C PHE A 218 -4.96 1.32 -13.35
N LYS A 219 -5.98 1.10 -12.52
CA LYS A 219 -7.26 0.51 -12.94
C LYS A 219 -8.38 1.34 -12.33
N LEU A 220 -9.40 1.62 -13.14
CA LEU A 220 -10.61 2.25 -12.65
C LEU A 220 -11.36 1.26 -11.75
N GLU A 221 -11.32 1.48 -10.44
CA GLU A 221 -12.05 0.66 -9.47
C GLU A 221 -13.45 1.21 -9.16
N TRP A 222 -13.62 2.53 -9.27
CA TRP A 222 -14.87 3.22 -8.97
C TRP A 222 -14.95 4.53 -9.74
N GLN A 223 -16.15 4.89 -10.18
CA GLN A 223 -16.50 6.15 -10.80
C GLN A 223 -17.85 6.60 -10.25
N GLY A 224 -18.04 7.91 -10.08
CA GLY A 224 -19.30 8.50 -9.65
C GLY A 224 -19.24 10.02 -9.77
N ASP A 225 -20.19 10.68 -9.12
CA ASP A 225 -20.48 12.10 -9.35
C ASP A 225 -19.64 13.02 -8.45
N GLY A 226 -19.18 12.52 -7.29
CA GLY A 226 -18.35 13.32 -6.40
C GLY A 226 -17.80 12.58 -5.19
N ILE A 227 -16.96 13.29 -4.44
CA ILE A 227 -16.32 12.83 -3.22
C ILE A 227 -16.32 13.93 -2.16
N VAL A 228 -16.62 13.56 -0.92
CA VAL A 228 -16.40 14.38 0.27
C VAL A 228 -15.28 13.73 1.06
N SER A 229 -14.09 14.34 1.07
CA SER A 229 -12.96 13.91 1.90
C SER A 229 -12.78 14.86 3.09
N LEU A 230 -12.79 14.31 4.31
CA LEU A 230 -12.62 15.08 5.53
C LEU A 230 -11.17 15.05 6.02
N ASN A 231 -10.55 13.87 5.94
CA ASN A 231 -9.15 13.62 6.24
C ASN A 231 -8.72 12.28 5.63
N SER A 232 -7.42 11.98 5.73
CA SER A 232 -6.86 10.74 5.21
C SER A 232 -7.63 9.52 5.71
N LYS A 233 -8.16 8.71 4.76
CA LYS A 233 -8.94 7.49 5.03
C LYS A 233 -10.32 7.74 5.66
N CYS A 234 -10.84 8.95 5.58
CA CYS A 234 -12.21 9.29 5.96
C CYS A 234 -12.89 10.10 4.84
N TYR A 235 -13.55 9.37 3.95
CA TYR A 235 -14.19 9.96 2.77
C TYR A 235 -15.44 9.20 2.35
N TYR A 236 -16.31 9.91 1.64
CA TYR A 236 -17.56 9.41 1.08
C TYR A 236 -17.63 9.76 -0.39
N CYS A 237 -17.72 8.76 -1.25
CA CYS A 237 -17.94 8.93 -2.68
C CYS A 237 -19.40 8.61 -3.01
N PHE A 238 -20.04 9.49 -3.79
CA PHE A 238 -21.44 9.37 -4.18
C PHE A 238 -21.58 9.44 -5.69
N GLY A 239 -22.64 8.85 -6.22
CA GLY A 239 -22.94 8.88 -7.64
C GLY A 239 -24.11 7.99 -8.04
N SER A 240 -24.42 8.00 -9.33
CA SER A 240 -25.47 7.19 -9.96
C SER A 240 -25.26 5.67 -9.79
N ASP A 241 -24.01 5.20 -9.68
CA ASP A 241 -23.65 3.85 -9.28
C ASP A 241 -23.10 3.81 -7.85
N LYS A 242 -23.53 2.77 -7.10
CA LYS A 242 -23.19 2.44 -5.70
C LYS A 242 -22.25 3.41 -4.97
N GLU A 243 -22.77 3.99 -3.89
CA GLU A 243 -22.01 4.79 -2.93
C GLU A 243 -20.83 4.01 -2.31
N LYS A 244 -19.71 4.70 -2.08
CA LYS A 244 -18.52 4.15 -1.43
C LYS A 244 -18.18 4.94 -0.17
N VAL A 245 -18.24 4.28 0.98
CA VAL A 245 -17.88 4.86 2.29
C VAL A 245 -16.54 4.29 2.75
N SER A 246 -15.61 5.15 3.18
CA SER A 246 -14.38 4.75 3.87
C SER A 246 -14.24 5.54 5.15
N CYS A 247 -14.09 4.82 6.27
CA CYS A 247 -14.00 5.40 7.60
C CYS A 247 -13.06 4.53 8.44
N LYS A 248 -11.83 5.00 8.66
CA LYS A 248 -10.84 4.32 9.52
C LYS A 248 -10.37 5.26 10.62
N GLY A 249 -10.53 4.84 11.88
CA GLY A 249 -10.06 5.58 13.05
C GLY A 249 -11.08 6.54 13.67
N SER A 250 -12.30 6.61 13.14
CA SER A 250 -13.42 7.38 13.72
C SER A 250 -14.55 6.44 14.15
N THR A 251 -15.06 6.66 15.36
CA THR A 251 -16.22 5.95 15.91
C THR A 251 -17.43 6.86 15.83
N GLY A 252 -18.39 6.54 14.96
CA GLY A 252 -19.68 7.23 14.89
C GLY A 252 -20.69 6.55 15.80
N ILE A 253 -21.21 7.24 16.80
CA ILE A 253 -22.39 6.82 17.56
C ILE A 253 -23.61 7.36 16.82
N ARG A 254 -24.47 6.47 16.31
CA ARG A 254 -25.78 6.83 15.77
C ARG A 254 -26.76 6.91 16.95
N LEU A 255 -27.09 8.11 17.39
CA LEU A 255 -28.25 8.32 18.25
C LEU A 255 -29.48 8.37 17.33
N SER A 256 -30.31 7.33 17.42
CA SER A 256 -31.65 7.29 16.81
C SER A 256 -32.60 8.23 17.53
#